data_AF-A0A9D5TPV8-F1
#
_entry.id   AF-A0A9D5TPV8-F1
#
_cell.length_a   1.000
_cell.length_b   1.000
_cell.length_c   1.000
_cell.angle_alpha   90.00
_cell.angle_beta   90.00
_cell.angle_gamma   90.00
#
_symmetry.space_group_name_H-M   'P 1'
#
loop_
_entity.id
_entity.type
_entity.pdbx_description
1 polymer ?
#
loop_
_entity_poly.entity_id
_entity_poly.type
_entity_poly.pdbx_seq_one_letter_code
_entity_poly.pdbx_strand_id
1 'polypeptide(L)' 'MVRYDSLDCEIQTHIGALTQLVMGFRSAYDLSVTGHIIGDIDAIVQLDRLYPKQHNFINHILTDNI' A
#
# COMPACT_ATOMS: atom_id res chain seq x y z
N MET A 1 -6.55 28.95 16.27
CA MET A 1 -5.28 28.23 16.44
C MET A 1 -5.55 26.77 16.12
N VAL A 2 -5.39 26.38 14.85
CA VAL A 2 -5.58 24.97 14.45
C VAL A 2 -4.26 24.28 14.76
N ARG A 3 -4.19 23.58 15.90
CA ARG A 3 -3.10 22.65 16.18
C ARG A 3 -3.25 21.50 15.19
N TYR A 4 -2.36 21.44 14.22
CA TYR A 4 -2.00 20.14 13.64
C TYR A 4 -1.23 19.41 14.73
N ASP A 5 -1.94 18.67 15.58
CA ASP A 5 -1.30 17.55 16.25
C ASP A 5 -0.81 16.66 15.11
N SER A 6 0.51 16.59 14.94
CA SER A 6 1.12 15.54 14.15
C SER A 6 0.71 14.23 14.80
N LEU A 7 -0.41 13.66 14.35
CA LEU A 7 -0.59 12.23 14.44
C LEU A 7 0.65 11.66 13.75
N ASP A 8 1.62 11.25 14.56
CA ASP A 8 2.73 10.42 14.14
C ASP A 8 2.10 9.14 13.60
N CYS A 9 1.74 9.19 12.32
CA CYS A 9 1.02 8.14 11.62
C CYS A 9 2.05 7.07 11.29
N GLU A 10 2.41 6.28 12.31
CA GLU A 10 3.46 5.29 12.22
C GLU A 10 2.92 4.09 11.45
N ILE A 11 3.34 3.99 10.18
CA ILE A 11 3.06 2.84 9.33
C ILE A 11 4.22 1.86 9.46
N GLN A 12 3.95 0.68 9.99
CA GLN A 12 4.89 -0.43 10.03
C GLN A 12 4.66 -1.33 8.82
N THR A 13 5.73 -1.61 8.08
CA THR A 13 5.67 -2.53 6.95
C THR A 13 7.03 -3.17 6.70
N HIS A 14 7.02 -4.34 6.07
CA HIS A 14 8.23 -4.98 5.58
C HIS A 14 8.58 -4.45 4.19
N ILE A 15 9.88 -4.39 3.87
CA ILE A 15 10.37 -3.83 2.59
C ILE A 15 9.77 -4.50 1.35
N GLY A 16 9.44 -5.80 1.43
CA GLY A 16 8.76 -6.52 0.35
C GLY A 16 7.35 -6.02 0.07
N ALA A 17 6.59 -5.71 1.12
CA ALA A 17 5.24 -5.15 0.99
C ALA A 17 5.28 -3.70 0.51
N LEU A 18 6.24 -2.91 0.99
CA LEU A 18 6.47 -1.56 0.47
C LEU A 18 6.81 -1.59 -1.03
N THR A 19 7.63 -2.55 -1.47
CA THR A 19 7.98 -2.72 -2.89
C THR A 19 6.74 -3.08 -3.72
N GLN A 20 5.89 -3.99 -3.21
CA GLN A 20 4.65 -4.37 -3.88
C GLN A 20 3.66 -3.22 -3.98
N LEU A 21 3.59 -2.36 -2.96
CA LEU A 21 2.77 -1.15 -2.96
C LEU A 21 3.27 -0.12 -3.97
N VAL A 22 4.55 0.26 -3.88
CA VAL A 22 5.15 1.30 -4.73
C VAL A 22 5.15 0.90 -6.20
N MET A 23 5.36 -0.38 -6.50
CA MET A 23 5.26 -0.90 -7.85
C MET A 23 3.82 -1.13 -8.31
N GLY A 24 2.81 -0.90 -7.45
CA GLY A 24 1.40 -1.03 -7.81
C GLY A 24 0.90 -2.47 -7.98
N PHE A 25 1.66 -3.48 -7.52
CA PHE A 25 1.25 -4.89 -7.59
C PHE A 25 0.07 -5.21 -6.66
N ARG A 26 0.06 -4.60 -5.47
CA ARG A 26 -1.00 -4.73 -4.46
C ARG A 26 -1.36 -3.36 -3.90
N SER A 27 -2.63 -3.18 -3.54
CA SER A 27 -3.06 -1.98 -2.82
C SER A 27 -2.55 -2.02 -1.38
N ALA A 28 -2.44 -0.84 -0.76
CA ALA A 28 -2.15 -0.70 0.66
C ALA A 28 -3.22 -1.41 1.48
N TYR A 29 -4.50 -1.33 1.05
CA TYR A 29 -5.57 -2.09 1.66
C TYR A 29 -5.32 -3.60 1.64
N ASP A 30 -5.01 -4.20 0.48
CA ASP A 30 -4.75 -5.65 0.36
C ASP A 30 -3.58 -6.07 1.27
N LEU A 31 -2.55 -5.24 1.34
CA LEU A 31 -1.38 -5.46 2.20
C LEU A 31 -1.71 -5.29 3.69
N SER A 32 -2.65 -4.42 4.05
CA SER A 32 -3.10 -4.26 5.44
C SER A 32 -3.95 -5.43 5.93
N VAL A 33 -4.88 -5.91 5.09
CA VAL A 33 -5.75 -7.06 5.40
C VAL A 33 -4.93 -8.33 5.60
N THR A 34 -3.82 -8.46 4.86
CA THR A 34 -2.90 -9.60 4.99
C THR A 34 -1.84 -9.40 6.08
N GLY A 35 -1.89 -8.30 6.84
CA GLY A 35 -0.98 -8.03 7.96
C GLY A 35 0.43 -7.58 7.57
N HIS A 36 0.66 -7.26 6.29
CA HIS A 36 1.96 -6.78 5.81
C HIS A 36 2.18 -5.27 5.98
N ILE A 37 1.09 -4.53 6.14
CA ILE A 37 1.08 -3.12 6.52
C ILE A 37 0.23 -3.01 7.78
N ILE A 38 0.79 -2.43 8.83
CA ILE A 38 0.09 -2.15 10.08
C ILE A 38 0.20 -0.65 10.32
N GLY A 39 -0.92 0.01 10.50
CA GLY A 39 -0.97 1.45 10.70
C GLY A 39 -2.40 1.94 10.80
N ASP A 40 -2.54 3.25 10.94
CA ASP A 40 -3.86 3.90 10.94
C ASP A 40 -4.56 3.69 9.58
N ILE A 41 -5.87 3.48 9.63
CA ILE A 41 -6.71 3.29 8.46
C ILE A 41 -6.64 4.53 7.56
N ASP A 42 -6.59 5.73 8.14
CA ASP A 42 -6.47 6.97 7.38
C ASP A 42 -5.13 7.04 6.62
N ALA A 43 -4.05 6.51 7.20
CA ALA A 43 -2.75 6.39 6.55
C ALA A 43 -2.79 5.40 5.39
N ILE A 44 -3.40 4.24 5.61
CA ILE A 44 -3.52 3.18 4.60
C ILE A 44 -4.35 3.67 3.41
N VAL A 45 -5.44 4.39 3.67
CA VAL A 45 -6.28 5.00 2.62
C VAL A 45 -5.51 6.09 1.88
N GLN A 46 -4.68 6.89 2.56
CA GLN A 46 -3.81 7.87 1.90
C GLN A 46 -2.75 7.18 1.02
N LEU A 47 -2.16 6.08 1.48
CA LEU A 47 -1.22 5.28 0.70
C LEU A 47 -1.87 4.75 -0.58
N ASP A 48 -3.12 4.30 -0.55
CA ASP A 48 -3.84 3.84 -1.74
C ASP A 48 -4.11 4.95 -2.75
N ARG A 49 -4.28 6.19 -2.28
CA ARG A 49 -4.42 7.36 -3.17
C ARG A 49 -3.08 7.78 -3.78
N LEU A 50 -1.99 7.65 -3.03
CA LEU A 50 -0.64 8.01 -3.48
C LEU A 50 -0.03 6.95 -4.40
N TYR A 51 -0.28 5.67 -4.11
CA TYR A 51 0.20 4.51 -4.84
C TYR A 51 -0.98 3.68 -5.34
N PRO A 52 -1.77 4.20 -6.29
CA PRO A 52 -2.90 3.47 -6.85
C PRO A 52 -2.42 2.18 -7.49
N LYS A 53 -3.16 1.10 -7.26
CA LYS A 53 -2.90 -0.22 -7.86
C LYS A 53 -2.81 -0.06 -9.38
N GLN A 54 -1.64 -0.33 -9.93
CA GLN A 54 -1.44 -0.31 -11.38
C GLN A 54 -1.76 -1.70 -11.92
N HIS A 55 -2.51 -1.75 -13.02
CA HIS A 55 -2.68 -2.99 -13.77
C HIS A 55 -1.35 -3.27 -14.48
N ASN A 56 -0.35 -3.76 -13.73
CA ASN A 56 0.97 -4.01 -14.26
C ASN A 56 0.88 -5.08 -15.36
N PHE A 57 1.31 -4.73 -16.57
CA PHE A 57 1.44 -5.62 -17.72
C PHE A 57 2.19 -6.93 -17.41
N ILE A 58 3.07 -6.93 -16.39
CA ILE A 58 3.80 -8.12 -15.94
C ILE A 58 2.87 -9.18 -15.34
N ASN A 59 1.79 -8.79 -14.65
CA ASN A 59 0.80 -9.76 -14.18
C ASN A 59 0.11 -10.44 -15.36
N HIS A 60 -0.17 -9.71 -16.45
CA HIS A 60 -0.73 -10.28 -17.69
C HIS A 60 0.21 -11.35 -18.27
N ILE A 61 1.52 -11.10 -18.30
CA ILE A 61 2.52 -12.06 -18.80
C ILE A 61 2.63 -13.31 -17.89
N LEU A 62 2.40 -13.15 -16.58
CA LEU A 62 2.46 -14.28 -15.64
C LEU A 62 1.16 -15.08 -15.56
N THR A 63 -0.01 -14.46 -15.80
CA THR A 63 -1.30 -15.19 -15.86
C THR A 63 -1.60 -15.80 -17.23
N ASP A 64 -1.06 -15.26 -18.34
CA ASP A 64 -1.30 -15.82 -19.69
C ASP A 64 -0.35 -16.95 -20.09
N ASN A 65 0.59 -17.33 -19.22
CA ASN A 65 1.59 -18.39 -19.48
C ASN A 65 1.40 -19.65 -18.61
N ILE A 66 0.18 -19.89 -18.10
CA ILE A 66 -0.19 -21.14 -17.43
C ILE A 66 -1.38 -21.78 -18.14
#